data_AF-A0A191HVQ0-F1
#
_entry.id   AF-A0A191HVQ0-F1
#
_cell.length_a   1.000
_cell.length_b   1.000
_cell.length_c   1.000
_cell.angle_alpha   90.00
_cell.angle_beta   90.00
_cell.angle_gamma   90.00
#
_symmetry.space_group_name_H-M   'P 1'
#
loop_
_entity.id
_entity.type
_entity.pdbx_description
1 polymer ?
#
loop_
_entity_poly.entity_id
_entity_poly.type
_entity_poly.pdbx_seq_one_letter_code
_entity_poly.pdbx_strand_id
1 'polypeptide(L)'
;MLQTAKKVICTFDTVDLGNCAPPGAIGAAYSVASTNQLDHRVFFSVAKAALKLGDYLPDCKLMMAIPVSAYSKNIYYDRKIPELHD
;
A
#
# COMPACT_ATOMS: atom_id res chain seq x y z
N MET A 1 -26.41 -24.40 -12.49
CA MET A 1 -26.19 -22.94 -12.43
C MET A 1 -25.90 -22.56 -10.98
N LEU A 2 -24.66 -22.76 -10.54
CA LEU A 2 -24.23 -22.35 -9.21
C LEU A 2 -23.90 -20.86 -9.28
N GLN A 3 -24.72 -20.04 -8.63
CA GLN A 3 -24.39 -18.64 -8.37
C GLN A 3 -23.07 -18.62 -7.60
N THR A 4 -21.97 -18.23 -8.25
CA THR A 4 -20.68 -18.04 -7.60
C THR A 4 -20.82 -16.85 -6.66
N ALA A 5 -21.01 -17.12 -5.37
CA ALA A 5 -21.01 -16.10 -4.33
C ALA A 5 -19.77 -15.23 -4.50
N LYS A 6 -19.97 -13.94 -4.74
CA LYS A 6 -18.91 -12.95 -4.85
C LYS A 6 -18.23 -12.89 -3.48
N LYS A 7 -17.13 -13.63 -3.28
CA LYS A 7 -16.36 -13.63 -2.02
C LYS A 7 -15.87 -12.20 -1.77
N VAL A 8 -16.63 -11.45 -0.98
CA VAL A 8 -16.26 -10.14 -0.47
C VAL A 8 -15.12 -10.36 0.52
N ILE A 9 -14.04 -9.60 0.36
CA ILE A 9 -12.95 -9.60 1.33
C ILE A 9 -13.42 -8.84 2.58
N CYS A 10 -13.27 -9.45 3.75
CA CYS A 10 -13.52 -8.76 5.00
C CYS A 10 -12.46 -7.68 5.21
N THR A 11 -12.86 -6.48 5.65
CA THR A 11 -11.90 -5.40 5.94
C THR A 11 -10.84 -5.84 6.95
N PHE A 12 -11.19 -6.68 7.91
CA PHE A 12 -10.23 -7.21 8.90
C PHE A 12 -9.17 -8.12 8.26
N ASP A 13 -9.52 -8.95 7.28
CA ASP A 13 -8.55 -9.78 6.55
C ASP A 13 -7.47 -8.93 5.87
N THR A 14 -7.85 -7.73 5.41
CA THR A 14 -6.90 -6.80 4.76
C THR A 14 -5.92 -6.18 5.76
N VAL A 15 -6.36 -5.99 7.00
CA VAL A 15 -5.56 -5.45 8.10
C VAL A 15 -4.62 -6.53 8.64
N ASP A 16 -5.12 -7.76 8.78
CA ASP A 16 -4.33 -8.90 9.27
C ASP A 16 -3.24 -9.33 8.27
N LEU A 17 -3.52 -9.27 6.96
CA LEU A 17 -2.49 -9.44 5.92
C LEU A 17 -1.44 -8.31 5.92
N GLY A 18 -1.79 -7.15 6.48
CA GLY A 18 -0.84 -6.07 6.74
C GLY A 18 0.14 -6.39 7.86
N ASN A 19 -0.17 -7.36 8.73
CA ASN A 19 0.55 -7.62 9.97
C ASN A 19 1.92 -8.30 9.74
N CYS A 20 2.94 -7.84 10.47
CA CYS A 20 4.37 -8.02 10.20
C CYS A 20 4.96 -9.44 10.35
N ALA A 21 4.15 -10.49 10.55
CA ALA A 21 4.67 -11.81 10.95
C ALA A 21 5.33 -12.63 9.81
N PRO A 22 4.91 -12.52 8.52
CA PRO A 22 5.57 -13.22 7.42
C PRO A 22 6.31 -12.30 6.42
N PRO A 23 7.39 -12.79 5.76
CA PRO A 23 8.03 -12.13 4.64
C PRO A 23 7.06 -12.07 3.45
N GLY A 24 6.47 -10.90 3.22
CA GLY A 24 5.40 -10.70 2.24
C GLY A 24 4.26 -9.83 2.74
N ALA A 25 4.19 -9.59 4.06
CA ALA A 25 3.28 -8.61 4.63
C ALA A 25 3.74 -7.17 4.34
N ILE A 26 2.77 -6.29 4.15
CA ILE A 26 2.99 -4.87 3.87
C ILE A 26 3.74 -4.19 5.02
N GLY A 27 3.41 -4.51 6.28
CA GLY A 27 4.09 -3.95 7.44
C GLY A 27 5.57 -4.36 7.53
N ALA A 28 5.89 -5.60 7.16
CA ALA A 28 7.28 -6.08 7.15
C ALA A 28 8.10 -5.33 6.09
N ALA A 29 7.57 -5.18 4.88
CA ALA A 29 8.21 -4.41 3.81
C ALA A 29 8.36 -2.91 4.19
N TYR A 30 7.34 -2.32 4.81
CA TYR A 30 7.38 -0.95 5.32
C TYR A 30 8.50 -0.77 6.36
N SER A 31 8.61 -1.70 7.32
CA SER A 31 9.65 -1.66 8.35
C SER A 31 11.06 -1.72 7.76
N VAL A 32 11.30 -2.57 6.76
CA VAL A 32 12.59 -2.67 6.07
C VAL A 32 12.90 -1.37 5.32
N ALA A 33 11.92 -0.79 4.62
CA ALA A 33 12.11 0.49 3.93
C ALA A 33 12.42 1.63 4.91
N SER A 34 11.74 1.67 6.06
CA SER A 34 11.98 2.64 7.13
C SER A 34 13.36 2.49 7.76
N THR A 35 13.81 1.25 7.97
CA THR A 35 15.16 0.98 8.52
C THR A 35 16.24 1.56 7.61
N ASN A 36 16.03 1.48 6.29
CA ASN A 36 16.93 2.04 5.28
C ASN A 36 16.68 3.52 4.97
N GLN A 37 15.84 4.20 5.75
CA GLN A 37 15.50 5.63 5.58
C GLN A 37 15.04 5.98 4.16
N LEU A 38 14.41 5.02 3.47
CA LEU A 38 13.82 5.25 2.17
C LEU A 38 12.51 6.02 2.33
N ASP A 39 12.13 6.83 1.36
CA ASP A 39 10.76 7.36 1.33
C ASP A 39 9.82 6.24 0.86
N HIS A 40 8.84 5.89 1.69
CA HIS A 40 7.93 4.77 1.46
C HIS A 40 6.56 5.06 2.09
N ARG A 41 5.48 4.67 1.42
CA ARG A 41 4.09 4.86 1.87
C ARG A 41 3.20 3.73 1.37
N VAL A 42 2.08 3.45 2.00
CA VAL A 42 1.13 2.44 1.49
C VAL A 42 0.09 3.13 0.60
N PHE A 43 0.11 2.85 -0.71
CA PHE A 43 -0.77 3.46 -1.71
C PHE A 43 -1.75 2.45 -2.32
N PHE A 44 -3.04 2.69 -2.12
CA PHE A 44 -4.13 1.97 -2.81
C PHE A 44 -4.26 2.39 -4.29
N SER A 45 -4.02 3.68 -4.58
CA SER A 45 -4.14 4.24 -5.93
C SER A 45 -3.15 3.63 -6.92
N VAL A 46 -1.93 3.37 -6.47
CA VAL A 46 -0.88 2.73 -7.30
C VAL A 46 -1.26 1.30 -7.63
N ALA A 47 -1.82 0.54 -6.67
CA ALA A 47 -2.33 -0.80 -6.93
C ALA A 47 -3.47 -0.79 -7.96
N LYS A 48 -4.39 0.19 -7.88
CA LYS A 48 -5.43 0.39 -8.90
C LYS A 48 -4.87 0.75 -10.27
N ALA A 49 -3.78 1.51 -10.32
CA ALA A 49 -3.09 1.85 -11.58
C ALA A 49 -2.38 0.62 -12.16
N ALA A 50 -1.76 -0.22 -11.34
CA ALA A 50 -1.12 -1.46 -11.76
C ALA A 50 -2.11 -2.38 -12.50
N LEU A 51 -3.30 -2.62 -11.92
CA LEU A 51 -4.38 -3.39 -12.56
C LEU A 51 -4.82 -2.85 -13.93
N LYS A 52 -4.65 -1.53 -14.16
CA LYS A 52 -5.00 -0.91 -15.44
C LYS A 52 -3.88 -0.97 -16.47
N LEU A 53 -2.63 -1.00 -16.01
CA LEU A 53 -1.42 -0.94 -16.86
C LEU A 53 -0.96 -2.34 -17.31
N GLY A 54 -1.28 -3.36 -16.53
CA GLY A 54 -1.10 -4.76 -16.88
C GLY A 54 -1.94 -5.60 -15.94
N ASP A 55 -2.36 -6.78 -16.36
CA ASP A 55 -3.13 -7.70 -15.52
C ASP A 55 -2.19 -8.37 -14.50
N TYR A 56 -1.50 -7.56 -13.71
CA TYR A 56 -0.56 -7.99 -12.69
C TYR A 56 -1.36 -8.63 -11.57
N LEU A 57 -1.13 -9.94 -11.35
CA LEU A 57 -1.79 -10.77 -10.34
C LEU A 57 -3.31 -10.92 -10.58
N PRO A 58 -3.72 -11.59 -11.67
CA PRO A 58 -5.13 -11.65 -12.12
C PRO A 58 -6.09 -12.32 -11.11
N ASP A 59 -5.56 -13.18 -10.23
CA ASP A 59 -6.34 -13.85 -9.18
C ASP A 59 -6.44 -13.05 -7.87
N CYS A 60 -5.80 -11.88 -7.80
CA CYS A 60 -5.72 -11.09 -6.59
C CYS A 60 -6.92 -10.13 -6.50
N LYS A 61 -7.74 -10.30 -5.46
CA LYS A 61 -8.96 -9.50 -5.24
C LYS A 61 -8.70 -8.18 -4.51
N LEU A 62 -7.53 -8.05 -3.89
CA LEU A 62 -7.09 -6.85 -3.18
C LEU A 62 -5.59 -6.68 -3.40
N MET A 63 -5.20 -5.50 -3.83
CA MET A 63 -3.81 -5.17 -4.05
C MET A 63 -3.49 -3.84 -3.36
N MET A 64 -2.33 -3.77 -2.74
CA MET A 64 -1.76 -2.57 -2.12
C MET A 64 -0.31 -2.47 -2.58
N ALA A 65 0.19 -1.26 -2.75
CA ALA A 65 1.54 -1.03 -3.22
C ALA A 65 2.31 -0.14 -2.25
N ILE A 66 3.61 -0.41 -2.10
CA ILE A 66 4.56 0.46 -1.41
C ILE A 66 5.54 0.99 -2.45
N PRO A 67 5.35 2.19 -3.01
CA PRO A 67 6.42 2.83 -3.77
C PRO A 67 7.56 3.15 -2.81
N VAL A 68 8.78 2.89 -3.26
CA VAL A 68 10.00 3.19 -2.52
C VAL A 68 10.85 4.13 -3.36
N SER A 69 11.37 5.19 -2.75
CA SER A 69 12.33 6.10 -3.36
C SER A 69 13.56 6.22 -2.48
N ALA A 70 14.74 5.98 -3.08
CA ALA A 70 16.04 6.31 -2.49
C ALA A 70 16.49 7.73 -2.84
N TYR A 71 15.71 8.46 -3.64
CA TYR A 71 16.07 9.77 -4.16
C TYR A 71 15.31 10.89 -3.47
N SER A 72 16.05 11.86 -2.92
CA SER A 72 15.63 13.14 -2.35
C SER A 72 14.54 13.07 -1.26
N LYS A 73 14.40 14.17 -0.50
CA LYS A 73 13.29 14.34 0.44
C LYS A 73 11.97 14.41 -0.34
N ASN A 74 10.95 13.71 0.14
CA ASN A 74 9.63 13.73 -0.49
C ASN A 74 8.99 15.12 -0.35
N ILE A 75 8.45 15.66 -1.46
CA ILE A 75 7.80 16.98 -1.58
C ILE A 75 6.74 17.25 -0.51
N TYR A 76 6.12 16.20 0.02
CA TYR A 76 5.08 16.33 1.04
C TYR A 76 5.61 16.78 2.40
N TYR A 77 6.90 16.58 2.67
CA TYR A 77 7.57 17.04 3.88
C TYR A 77 8.08 18.49 3.78
N ASP A 78 8.00 19.10 2.60
CA ASP A 78 8.36 20.51 2.37
C ASP A 78 7.12 21.43 2.30
N ARG A 79 5.93 20.87 2.54
CA ARG A 79 4.70 21.66 2.59
C ARG A 79 4.73 22.56 3.82
N LYS A 80 4.56 23.87 3.61
CA LYS A 80 4.35 24.83 4.69
C LYS A 80 3.12 24.40 5.49
N ILE A 81 3.28 24.41 6.81
CA ILE A 81 2.15 24.23 7.73
C ILE A 81 1.20 25.41 7.47
N PRO A 82 -0.10 25.19 7.25
CA PRO A 82 -1.05 26.31 7.25
C PRO A 82 -0.86 27.04 8.57
N GLU A 83 -0.70 28.36 8.52
CA GLU A 83 -0.67 29.17 9.75
C GLU A 83 -1.95 28.83 10.52
N LEU A 84 -1.78 28.37 11.77
CA LEU A 84 -2.89 28.15 12.67
C LEU A 84 -3.49 29.55 12.87
N HIS A 85 -4.60 29.83 12.20
CA HIS A 85 -5.34 31.05 12.47
C HIS A 85 -5.78 30.98 13.93
N ASP A 86 -5.24 31.87 14.75
CA ASP A 86 -5.66 32.11 16.13
C ASP A 86 -7.17 32.40 16.21
#